data_AF-A0A1F8MCL1-F1
#
_entry.id   AF-A0A1F8MCL1-F1
#
_cell.length_a   1.000
_cell.length_b   1.000
_cell.length_c   1.000
_cell.angle_alpha   90.00
_cell.angle_beta   90.00
_cell.angle_gamma   90.00
#
_symmetry.space_group_name_H-M   'P 1'
#
loop_
_entity.id
_entity.type
_entity.pdbx_description
1 polymer ?
#
loop_
_entity_poly.entity_id
_entity_poly.type
_entity_poly.pdbx_seq_one_letter_code
_entity_poly.pdbx_strand_id
1 'polypeptide(L)'
;MIMPKALDTASTVLLLIDFQERLFPVMHEKDKLLRNVVKLVQGAKALEIPIILTEQYPRGLGPTIPEIKSLIPDVKPIEKVCFSCCDEESFGERLGALKRKQVLIAGIEAHICVYQTAMALARAGYEVQVVGDCV
;
A
#
# COMPACT_ATOMS: atom_id res chain seq x y z
N MET A 1 -13.89 -19.88 -6.64
CA MET A 1 -13.68 -18.42 -6.77
C MET A 1 -14.01 -17.81 -5.41
N ILE A 2 -13.01 -17.31 -4.68
CA ILE A 2 -13.24 -16.72 -3.34
C ILE A 2 -13.83 -15.33 -3.58
N MET A 3 -15.09 -15.11 -3.17
CA MET A 3 -15.67 -13.76 -3.17
C MET A 3 -14.92 -12.91 -2.13
N PRO A 4 -14.58 -11.65 -2.43
CA PRO A 4 -14.01 -10.77 -1.43
C PRO A 4 -15.01 -10.60 -0.29
N LYS A 5 -14.59 -10.96 0.93
CA LYS A 5 -15.40 -10.76 2.13
C LYS A 5 -15.48 -9.28 2.47
N ALA A 6 -16.50 -8.88 3.21
CA ALA A 6 -16.54 -7.56 3.82
C ALA A 6 -15.30 -7.35 4.70
N LEU A 7 -14.73 -6.14 4.66
CA LEU A 7 -13.58 -5.78 5.48
C LEU A 7 -13.99 -5.70 6.95
N ASP A 8 -13.10 -6.16 7.81
CA ASP A 8 -13.17 -6.07 9.27
C ASP A 8 -11.96 -5.30 9.79
N THR A 9 -12.19 -4.32 10.68
CA THR A 9 -11.14 -3.41 11.15
C THR A 9 -10.06 -4.12 11.97
N ALA A 10 -10.40 -5.21 12.67
CA ALA A 10 -9.44 -6.02 13.40
C ALA A 10 -8.59 -6.92 12.48
N SER A 11 -9.11 -7.26 11.30
CA SER A 11 -8.50 -8.20 10.36
C SER A 11 -7.81 -7.55 9.16
N THR A 12 -7.97 -6.23 8.97
CA THR A 12 -7.47 -5.48 7.81
C THR A 12 -6.15 -4.77 8.06
N VAL A 13 -5.22 -4.79 7.12
CA VAL A 13 -4.08 -3.87 7.05
C VAL A 13 -4.20 -3.02 5.78
N LEU A 14 -3.86 -1.73 5.88
CA LEU A 14 -3.71 -0.87 4.71
C LEU A 14 -2.26 -0.93 4.23
N LEU A 15 -2.06 -1.30 2.97
CA LEU A 15 -0.77 -1.31 2.29
C LEU A 15 -0.73 -0.15 1.29
N LEU A 16 0.18 0.80 1.54
CA LEU A 16 0.50 1.92 0.66
C LEU A 16 1.76 1.58 -0.15
N ILE A 17 1.63 1.52 -1.46
CA ILE A 17 2.72 1.11 -2.36
C ILE A 17 3.25 2.32 -3.13
N ASP A 18 4.50 2.69 -2.82
CA ASP A 18 5.41 3.44 -3.69
C ASP A 18 4.92 4.83 -4.17
N PHE A 19 4.17 5.57 -3.36
CA PHE A 19 3.76 6.96 -3.64
C PHE A 19 4.93 7.96 -3.56
N GLN A 20 5.90 7.85 -4.47
CA GLN A 20 7.18 8.53 -4.38
C GLN A 20 7.30 9.76 -5.30
N GLU A 21 8.16 10.69 -4.91
CA GLU A 21 8.31 12.01 -5.55
C GLU A 21 8.58 11.98 -7.07
N ARG A 22 9.26 10.96 -7.60
CA ARG A 22 9.53 10.85 -9.05
C ARG A 22 8.50 10.03 -9.81
N LEU A 23 7.71 9.18 -9.13
CA LEU A 23 6.64 8.40 -9.76
C LEU A 23 5.31 9.17 -9.78
N PHE A 24 4.99 9.82 -8.67
CA PHE A 24 3.70 10.48 -8.47
C PHE A 24 3.36 11.56 -9.52
N PRO A 25 4.29 12.43 -9.96
CA PRO A 25 3.98 13.51 -10.90
C PRO A 25 3.51 13.05 -12.29
N VAL A 26 3.84 11.83 -12.70
CA VAL A 26 3.47 11.27 -14.01
C VAL A 26 2.16 10.47 -13.98
N MET A 27 1.52 10.37 -12.82
CA MET A 27 0.25 9.65 -12.66
C MET A 27 -0.94 10.40 -13.25
N HIS A 28 -1.81 9.64 -13.91
CA HIS A 28 -3.06 10.17 -14.46
C HIS A 28 -3.97 10.66 -13.32
N GLU A 29 -4.60 11.82 -13.51
CA GLU A 29 -5.42 12.49 -12.48
C GLU A 29 -4.75 12.56 -11.08
N LYS A 30 -3.42 12.76 -11.01
CA LYS A 30 -2.65 12.70 -9.75
C LYS A 30 -3.27 13.49 -8.59
N ASP A 31 -3.86 14.66 -8.84
CA ASP A 31 -4.44 15.48 -7.77
C ASP A 31 -5.72 14.84 -7.19
N LYS A 32 -6.48 14.11 -8.01
CA LYS A 32 -7.65 13.32 -7.57
C LYS A 32 -7.20 12.07 -6.82
N LEU A 33 -6.20 11.36 -7.35
CA LEU A 33 -5.53 10.25 -6.67
C LEU A 33 -5.07 10.67 -5.27
N LEU A 34 -4.37 11.80 -5.16
CA LEU A 34 -3.90 12.32 -3.86
C LEU A 34 -5.07 12.54 -2.89
N ARG A 35 -6.12 13.23 -3.33
CA ARG A 35 -7.29 13.49 -2.47
C ARG A 35 -7.93 12.21 -1.95
N ASN A 36 -7.98 11.16 -2.78
CA ASN A 36 -8.56 9.88 -2.40
C ASN A 36 -7.65 9.11 -1.43
N VAL A 37 -6.35 9.06 -1.70
CA VAL A 37 -5.36 8.41 -0.82
C VAL A 37 -5.30 9.11 0.54
N VAL A 38 -5.33 10.45 0.60
CA VAL A 38 -5.39 11.20 1.85
C VAL A 38 -6.62 10.82 2.69
N LYS A 39 -7.80 10.74 2.06
CA LYS A 39 -9.03 10.29 2.74
C LYS A 39 -8.91 8.85 3.24
N LEU A 40 -8.36 7.96 2.42
CA LEU A 40 -8.16 6.55 2.77
C LEU A 40 -7.24 6.41 3.99
N VAL A 41 -6.10 7.11 4.00
CA VAL A 41 -5.14 7.10 5.11
C VAL A 41 -5.77 7.68 6.39
N GLN A 42 -6.51 8.78 6.28
CA GLN A 42 -7.22 9.35 7.43
C GLN A 42 -8.29 8.39 7.99
N GLY A 43 -9.05 7.73 7.12
CA GLY A 43 -10.03 6.71 7.51
C GLY A 43 -9.38 5.51 8.20
N ALA A 44 -8.29 4.98 7.64
CA ALA A 44 -7.54 3.89 8.26
C ALA A 44 -7.02 4.27 9.65
N LYS A 45 -6.48 5.48 9.82
CA LYS A 45 -6.06 5.99 11.14
C LYS A 45 -7.23 6.10 12.12
N ALA A 46 -8.36 6.66 11.70
CA ALA A 46 -9.55 6.82 12.55
C ALA A 46 -10.13 5.46 13.00
N LEU A 47 -9.96 4.42 12.19
CA LEU A 47 -10.39 3.05 12.47
C LEU A 47 -9.30 2.19 13.11
N GLU A 48 -8.15 2.76 13.46
CA GLU A 48 -7.00 2.06 14.05
C GLU A 48 -6.50 0.87 13.20
N ILE A 49 -6.64 0.99 11.88
CA ILE A 49 -6.10 0.04 10.92
C ILE A 49 -4.59 0.33 10.76
N PRO A 50 -3.71 -0.68 10.94
CA PRO A 50 -2.28 -0.54 10.78
C PRO A 50 -1.95 -0.30 9.31
N ILE A 51 -0.91 0.49 9.08
CA ILE A 51 -0.47 0.92 7.76
C ILE A 51 0.94 0.39 7.52
N ILE A 52 1.12 -0.30 6.40
CA ILE A 52 2.43 -0.63 5.84
C ILE A 52 2.67 0.32 4.67
N LEU A 53 3.88 0.88 4.59
CA LEU A 53 4.31 1.77 3.51
C LEU A 53 5.55 1.17 2.86
N THR A 54 5.59 1.14 1.52
CA THR A 54 6.77 0.73 0.77
C THR A 54 7.31 1.85 -0.12
N GLU A 55 8.61 1.80 -0.40
CA GLU A 55 9.29 2.67 -1.35
C GLU A 55 10.13 1.82 -2.31
N GLN A 56 9.89 1.96 -3.61
CA GLN A 56 10.69 1.37 -4.66
C GLN A 56 11.96 2.21 -4.86
N TYR A 57 13.14 1.62 -4.66
CA TYR A 57 14.45 2.23 -4.93
C TYR A 57 14.51 3.75 -4.59
N PRO A 58 14.30 4.15 -3.31
CA PRO A 58 14.16 5.57 -2.95
C PRO A 58 15.38 6.42 -3.30
N ARG A 59 16.58 5.83 -3.36
CA ARG A 59 17.78 6.50 -3.88
C ARG A 59 17.59 7.08 -5.29
N GLY A 60 16.82 6.41 -6.15
CA GLY A 60 16.56 6.81 -7.52
C GLY A 60 15.16 7.36 -7.78
N LEU A 61 14.16 7.03 -6.96
CA LEU A 61 12.76 7.48 -7.14
C LEU A 61 12.32 8.55 -6.13
N GLY A 62 13.17 8.87 -5.15
CA GLY A 62 12.85 9.79 -4.06
C GLY A 62 12.04 9.11 -2.96
N PRO A 63 11.84 9.80 -1.83
CA PRO A 63 10.99 9.31 -0.74
C PRO A 63 9.50 9.37 -1.13
N THR A 64 8.66 8.82 -0.26
CA THR A 64 7.21 9.03 -0.27
C THR A 64 6.89 10.52 -0.23
N ILE A 65 5.91 10.95 -1.03
CA ILE A 65 5.50 12.36 -1.11
C ILE A 65 5.10 12.93 0.27
N PRO A 66 5.45 14.20 0.57
CA PRO A 66 5.20 14.82 1.88
C PRO A 66 3.73 14.81 2.31
N GLU A 67 2.80 14.90 1.36
CA GLU A 67 1.36 14.94 1.58
C GLU A 67 0.82 13.64 2.19
N ILE A 68 1.45 12.50 1.86
CA ILE A 68 1.13 11.20 2.49
C ILE A 68 1.99 11.01 3.73
N LYS A 69 3.30 11.31 3.64
CA LYS A 69 4.23 11.04 4.73
C LYS A 69 3.89 11.82 6.02
N SER A 70 3.40 13.06 5.90
CA SER A 70 2.95 13.89 7.03
C SER A 70 1.73 13.33 7.76
N LEU A 71 0.90 12.50 7.11
CA LEU A 71 -0.23 11.83 7.76
C LEU A 71 0.22 10.66 8.64
N ILE A 72 1.36 10.06 8.31
CA ILE A 72 1.91 8.85 8.95
C ILE A 72 3.42 9.03 9.27
N PRO A 73 3.79 10.02 10.09
CA PRO A 73 5.19 10.35 10.34
C PRO A 73 5.97 9.17 10.95
N ASP A 74 5.32 8.40 11.83
CA ASP A 74 5.93 7.28 12.56
C ASP A 74 6.05 5.99 11.74
N VAL A 75 5.35 5.90 10.60
CA VAL A 75 5.40 4.71 9.73
C VAL A 75 6.68 4.76 8.90
N LYS A 76 7.66 3.94 9.27
CA LYS A 76 8.90 3.79 8.49
C LYS A 76 8.63 3.01 7.20
N PRO A 77 8.97 3.54 6.02
CA PRO A 77 8.86 2.80 4.77
C PRO A 77 9.69 1.51 4.79
N ILE A 78 9.23 0.50 4.07
CA ILE A 78 10.05 -0.64 3.66
C ILE A 78 10.62 -0.32 2.29
N GLU A 79 11.94 -0.20 2.21
CA GLU A 79 12.62 0.01 0.94
C GLU A 79 12.73 -1.34 0.20
N LYS A 80 12.44 -1.34 -1.10
CA LYS A 80 12.56 -2.53 -1.94
C LYS A 80 13.09 -2.19 -3.32
N VAL A 81 13.65 -3.19 -4.00
CA VAL A 81 13.99 -3.12 -5.43
C VAL A 81 13.18 -4.10 -6.28
N CYS A 82 12.54 -5.09 -5.65
CA CYS A 82 11.58 -5.98 -6.29
C CYS A 82 10.23 -5.26 -6.50
N PHE A 83 9.53 -5.60 -7.58
CA PHE A 83 8.25 -4.97 -7.89
C PHE A 83 7.13 -5.46 -6.96
N SER A 84 7.01 -6.77 -6.77
CA SER A 84 6.13 -7.35 -5.76
C SER A 84 6.67 -7.07 -4.36
N CYS A 85 5.86 -6.49 -3.48
CA CYS A 85 6.25 -6.29 -2.08
C CYS A 85 6.51 -7.64 -1.40
N CYS A 86 5.86 -8.73 -1.84
CA CYS A 86 6.03 -10.06 -1.26
C CYS A 86 7.42 -10.67 -1.49
N ASP A 87 8.19 -10.14 -2.45
CA ASP A 87 9.56 -10.60 -2.72
C ASP A 87 10.59 -9.88 -1.84
N GLU A 88 10.16 -8.94 -1.00
CA GLU A 88 10.97 -8.28 0.03
C GLU A 88 10.72 -8.94 1.38
N GLU A 89 11.77 -9.51 1.98
CA GLU A 89 11.68 -10.29 3.22
C GLU A 89 11.10 -9.45 4.37
N SER A 90 11.57 -8.21 4.51
CA SER A 90 11.13 -7.30 5.58
C SER A 90 9.65 -6.91 5.47
N PHE A 91 9.06 -6.97 4.26
CA PHE A 91 7.62 -6.83 4.06
C PHE A 91 6.87 -8.06 4.56
N GLY A 92 7.34 -9.26 4.22
CA GLY A 92 6.75 -10.52 4.69
C GLY A 92 6.73 -10.61 6.22
N GLU A 93 7.84 -10.25 6.87
CA GLU A 93 7.96 -10.20 8.33
C GLU A 93 6.97 -9.21 8.95
N ARG A 94 6.92 -7.98 8.44
CA ARG A 94 6.04 -6.93 8.98
C ARG A 94 4.57 -7.29 8.81
N LEU A 95 4.18 -7.80 7.64
CA LEU A 95 2.82 -8.25 7.38
C LEU A 95 2.44 -9.43 8.28
N GLY A 96 3.35 -10.40 8.43
CA GLY A 96 3.15 -11.58 9.29
C GLY A 96 2.98 -11.21 10.78
N ALA A 97 3.76 -10.24 11.26
CA ALA A 97 3.70 -9.77 12.65
C ALA A 97 2.33 -9.17 13.03
N LEU A 98 1.61 -8.57 12.07
CA LEU A 98 0.28 -8.00 12.31
C LEU A 98 -0.79 -9.07 12.54
N LYS A 99 -0.58 -10.32 12.09
CA LYS A 99 -1.55 -11.43 12.18
C LYS A 99 -2.92 -11.10 11.56
N ARG A 100 -2.91 -10.30 10.49
CA ARG A 100 -4.10 -9.86 9.74
C ARG A 100 -4.21 -10.58 8.41
N LYS A 101 -5.44 -10.88 7.97
CA LYS A 101 -5.72 -11.66 6.74
C LYS A 101 -6.19 -10.82 5.57
N GLN A 102 -6.76 -9.65 5.84
CA GLN A 102 -7.27 -8.74 4.81
C GLN A 102 -6.22 -7.68 4.49
N VAL A 103 -5.91 -7.51 3.21
CA VAL A 103 -4.96 -6.49 2.74
C VAL A 103 -5.69 -5.55 1.81
N LEU A 104 -5.89 -4.32 2.28
CA LEU A 104 -6.42 -3.22 1.49
C LEU A 104 -5.25 -2.50 0.82
N ILE A 105 -5.23 -2.45 -0.50
CA ILE A 105 -4.09 -1.93 -1.27
C ILE A 105 -4.46 -0.59 -1.93
N ALA A 106 -3.57 0.38 -1.78
CA ALA A 106 -3.51 1.61 -2.56
C ALA A 106 -2.05 1.85 -2.95
N GLY A 107 -1.78 2.41 -4.12
CA GLY A 107 -0.40 2.64 -4.54
C GLY A 107 -0.21 2.77 -6.03
N ILE A 108 1.04 3.01 -6.43
CA ILE A 108 1.43 3.20 -7.83
C ILE A 108 2.64 2.31 -8.16
N GLU A 109 2.82 1.83 -9.38
CA GLU A 109 1.86 1.88 -10.49
C GLU A 109 0.92 0.66 -10.46
N ALA A 110 -0.35 0.87 -10.82
CA ALA A 110 -1.39 -0.15 -10.83
C ALA A 110 -0.98 -1.48 -11.51
N HIS A 111 -0.26 -1.37 -12.65
CA HIS A 111 0.07 -2.49 -13.53
C HIS A 111 1.40 -3.20 -13.18
N ILE A 112 2.18 -2.68 -12.23
CA ILE A 112 3.47 -3.24 -11.82
C ILE A 112 3.43 -3.60 -10.34
N CYS A 113 3.77 -2.66 -9.46
CA CYS A 113 3.95 -2.95 -8.04
C CYS A 113 2.64 -3.37 -7.39
N VAL A 114 1.53 -2.70 -7.72
CA VAL A 114 0.19 -3.05 -7.20
C VAL A 114 -0.25 -4.41 -7.72
N TYR A 115 -0.25 -4.63 -9.04
CA TYR A 115 -0.70 -5.88 -9.65
C TYR A 115 0.11 -7.09 -9.15
N GLN A 116 1.44 -7.03 -9.20
CA GLN A 116 2.30 -8.15 -8.79
C GLN A 116 2.13 -8.46 -7.30
N THR A 117 2.07 -7.44 -6.45
CA THR A 117 1.83 -7.61 -5.01
C THR A 117 0.45 -8.20 -4.73
N ALA A 118 -0.60 -7.70 -5.36
CA ALA A 118 -1.96 -8.21 -5.18
C ALA A 118 -2.06 -9.68 -5.58
N MET A 119 -1.44 -10.07 -6.71
CA MET A 119 -1.40 -11.44 -7.18
C MET A 119 -0.60 -12.36 -6.23
N ALA A 120 0.55 -11.90 -5.75
CA ALA A 120 1.37 -12.66 -4.81
C ALA A 120 0.65 -12.89 -3.46
N LEU A 121 0.04 -11.84 -2.90
CA LEU A 121 -0.77 -11.94 -1.68
C LEU A 121 -1.97 -12.86 -1.85
N ALA A 122 -2.71 -12.76 -2.96
CA ALA A 122 -3.84 -13.64 -3.24
C ALA A 122 -3.41 -15.11 -3.34
N ARG A 123 -2.28 -15.40 -4.01
CA ARG A 123 -1.70 -16.75 -4.07
C ARG A 123 -1.26 -17.26 -2.70
N ALA A 124 -0.79 -16.37 -1.82
CA ALA A 124 -0.44 -16.68 -0.43
C ALA A 124 -1.68 -16.80 0.49
N GLY A 125 -2.90 -16.68 -0.04
CA GLY A 125 -4.15 -16.87 0.70
C GLY A 125 -4.61 -15.67 1.53
N TYR A 126 -4.10 -14.47 1.25
CA TYR A 126 -4.65 -13.23 1.81
C TYR A 126 -5.94 -12.81 1.09
N GLU A 127 -6.82 -12.12 1.81
CA GLU A 127 -8.03 -11.51 1.27
C GLU A 127 -7.67 -10.10 0.76
N VAL A 128 -7.40 -9.99 -0.55
CA VAL A 128 -6.89 -8.76 -1.17
C VAL A 128 -8.02 -7.91 -1.75
N GLN A 129 -8.01 -6.61 -1.44
CA GLN A 129 -8.89 -5.62 -2.06
C GLN A 129 -8.05 -4.43 -2.52
N VAL A 130 -8.15 -4.07 -3.79
CA VAL A 130 -7.50 -2.87 -4.35
C VAL A 130 -8.51 -1.74 -4.35
N VAL A 131 -8.13 -0.59 -3.78
CA VAL A 131 -8.96 0.61 -3.77
C VAL A 131 -8.81 1.30 -5.13
N GLY A 132 -9.74 1.04 -6.04
CA GLY A 132 -9.59 1.36 -7.47
C GLY A 132 -9.44 2.84 -7.81
N ASP A 133 -9.85 3.76 -6.94
CA ASP A 133 -9.66 5.20 -7.10
C ASP A 133 -8.42 5.73 -6.34
N CYS A 134 -7.59 4.82 -5.84
CA CYS A 134 -6.33 5.04 -5.12
C CYS A 134 -5.15 4.28 -5.78
N VAL A 135 -5.21 4.03 -7.10
CA VAL A 135 -4.17 3.38 -7.91
C VAL A 135 -3.92 4.08 -9.24
#